data_AF-A0A9Q0DHS6-F1
#
_entry.id   AF-A0A9Q0DHS6-F1
#
_cell.length_a   1.000
_cell.length_b   1.000
_cell.length_c   1.000
_cell.angle_alpha   90.00
_cell.angle_beta   90.00
_cell.angle_gamma   90.00
#
_symmetry.space_group_name_H-M   'P 1'
#
loop_
_entity.id
_entity.type
_entity.pdbx_description
1 polymer ?
#
loop_
_entity_poly.entity_id
_entity_poly.type
_entity_poly.pdbx_seq_one_letter_code
_entity_poly.pdbx_strand_id
1 'polypeptide(L)'
;KTEVSICSHHVTHTPSGLSIEDVQFLLPQSVRLTGGALPGHYRALQFHLHWGADGGPGSEHTIDGERFPMELHVVHIKEPYGSLAEAEHDMAGIALLSFLFEMVEESEERLSEEQIEELIQTVTAALPGDPEQESAASADAADADQGP
;
A
#
# COMPACT_ATOMS: atom_id res chain seq x y z
N LYS A 1 16.21 1.75 -10.74
CA LYS A 1 15.27 0.78 -10.13
C LYS A 1 15.97 0.23 -8.90
N THR A 2 15.32 0.27 -7.74
CA THR A 2 15.83 -0.35 -6.52
C THR A 2 15.53 -1.84 -6.59
N GLU A 3 16.56 -2.68 -6.48
CA GLU A 3 16.40 -4.13 -6.42
C GLU A 3 16.38 -4.55 -4.95
N VAL A 4 15.35 -5.29 -4.55
CA VAL A 4 15.18 -5.85 -3.21
C VAL A 4 15.30 -7.36 -3.36
N SER A 5 16.14 -7.99 -2.53
CA SER A 5 16.41 -9.43 -2.59
C SER A 5 15.94 -10.12 -1.32
N ILE A 6 15.22 -11.24 -1.47
CA ILE A 6 14.85 -12.13 -0.35
C ILE A 6 16.11 -12.85 0.11
N CYS A 7 16.39 -12.82 1.41
CA CYS A 7 17.55 -13.48 1.98
C CYS A 7 17.22 -14.78 2.72
N SER A 8 16.04 -14.86 3.33
CA SER A 8 15.61 -16.02 4.12
C SER A 8 14.10 -16.03 4.29
N HIS A 9 13.56 -17.24 4.47
CA HIS A 9 12.20 -17.49 4.94
C HIS A 9 12.28 -18.50 6.09
N HIS A 10 11.54 -18.25 7.17
CA HIS A 10 11.53 -19.11 8.36
C HIS A 10 10.10 -19.30 8.86
N VAL A 11 9.83 -20.45 9.48
CA VAL A 11 8.56 -20.74 10.16
C VAL A 11 8.87 -21.22 11.57
N THR A 12 8.35 -20.50 12.56
CA THR A 12 8.58 -20.75 13.98
C THR A 12 7.28 -21.21 14.65
N HIS A 13 7.30 -22.39 15.25
CA HIS A 13 6.22 -22.84 16.14
C HIS A 13 6.54 -22.50 17.59
N THR A 14 5.69 -21.69 18.23
CA THR A 14 5.85 -21.31 19.64
C THR A 14 5.19 -22.34 20.58
N PRO A 15 5.63 -22.46 21.85
CA PRO A 15 4.98 -23.33 22.84
C PRO A 15 3.50 -22.99 23.11
N SER A 16 3.09 -21.75 22.82
CA SER A 16 1.69 -21.29 22.88
C SER A 16 0.86 -21.72 21.67
N GLY A 17 1.42 -22.45 20.71
CA GLY A 17 0.74 -22.91 19.50
C GLY A 17 0.62 -21.85 18.39
N LEU A 18 1.22 -20.67 18.56
CA LEU A 18 1.31 -19.67 17.49
C LEU A 18 2.37 -20.12 16.47
N SER A 19 1.99 -20.10 15.19
CA SER A 19 2.90 -20.26 14.05
C SER A 19 3.20 -18.87 13.51
N ILE A 20 4.46 -18.46 13.60
CA ILE A 20 4.95 -17.18 13.07
C ILE A 20 5.79 -17.51 11.85
N GLU A 21 5.48 -16.85 10.75
CA GLU A 21 6.24 -16.92 9.53
C GLU A 21 7.02 -15.63 9.33
N ASP A 22 8.24 -15.76 8.84
CA ASP A 22 9.18 -14.66 8.69
C ASP A 22 9.79 -14.62 7.28
N VAL A 23 9.99 -13.41 6.75
CA VAL A 23 10.80 -13.18 5.54
C VAL A 23 11.68 -11.95 5.74
N GLN A 24 12.93 -12.03 5.29
CA GLN A 24 13.88 -10.93 5.37
C GLN A 24 14.34 -10.48 3.99
N PHE A 25 14.47 -9.16 3.83
CA PHE A 25 14.91 -8.51 2.60
C PHE A 25 16.04 -7.51 2.88
N LEU A 26 17.04 -7.47 2.01
CA LEU A 26 18.08 -6.43 2.07
C LEU A 26 17.64 -5.17 1.36
N LEU A 27 17.97 -4.03 1.96
CA LEU A 27 17.69 -2.70 1.41
C LEU A 27 18.96 -2.04 0.86
N PRO A 28 18.86 -1.22 -0.20
CA PRO A 28 20.00 -0.45 -0.67
C PRO A 28 20.41 0.61 0.34
N GLN A 29 21.71 0.91 0.37
CA GLN A 29 22.30 1.93 1.23
C GLN A 29 21.81 3.37 0.95
N SER A 30 21.07 3.59 -0.14
CA SER A 30 20.48 4.90 -0.46
C SER A 30 19.24 5.22 0.38
N VAL A 31 18.60 4.22 1.01
CA VAL A 31 17.43 4.42 1.86
C VAL A 31 17.89 4.95 3.22
N ARG A 32 17.43 6.15 3.59
CA ARG A 32 17.79 6.81 4.85
C ARG A 32 16.59 7.21 5.66
N LEU A 33 16.79 7.25 6.97
CA LEU A 33 15.84 7.69 7.98
C LEU A 33 16.45 8.84 8.80
N THR A 34 15.69 9.91 8.96
CA THR A 34 16.13 11.15 9.64
C THR A 34 14.93 11.86 10.27
N GLY A 35 15.17 12.66 11.32
CA GLY A 35 14.14 13.49 11.95
C GLY A 35 13.41 12.79 13.10
N GLY A 36 12.25 13.34 13.51
CA GLY A 36 11.53 12.87 14.69
C GLY A 36 12.40 12.96 15.96
N ALA A 37 12.44 11.88 16.74
CA ALA A 37 13.28 11.78 17.94
C ALA A 37 14.69 11.23 17.67
N LEU A 38 15.08 11.04 16.41
CA LEU A 38 16.36 10.42 16.07
C LEU A 38 17.52 11.44 16.19
N PRO A 39 18.61 11.10 16.90
CA PRO A 39 19.74 12.00 17.14
C PRO A 39 20.68 12.17 15.93
N GLY A 40 20.29 11.74 14.74
CA GLY A 40 21.14 11.80 13.54
C GLY A 40 20.55 11.13 12.31
N HIS A 41 21.43 10.81 11.36
CA HIS A 41 21.09 10.10 10.13
C HIS A 41 21.29 8.61 10.29
N TYR A 42 20.34 7.85 9.75
CA TYR A 42 20.36 6.39 9.77
C TYR A 42 20.21 5.87 8.35
N ARG A 43 20.88 4.77 8.03
CA ARG A 43 20.67 4.03 6.77
C ARG A 43 19.91 2.74 7.05
N ALA A 44 18.99 2.40 6.16
CA ALA A 44 18.29 1.12 6.25
C ALA A 44 19.24 -0.02 5.85
N LEU A 45 19.16 -1.14 6.56
CA LEU A 45 19.90 -2.36 6.25
C LEU A 45 19.01 -3.40 5.60
N GLN A 46 17.87 -3.64 6.24
CA GLN A 46 16.97 -4.72 5.92
C GLN A 46 15.58 -4.37 6.42
N PHE A 47 14.60 -5.05 5.86
CA PHE A 47 13.33 -5.20 6.53
C PHE A 47 12.95 -6.67 6.62
N HIS A 48 12.13 -7.00 7.61
CA HIS A 48 11.54 -8.32 7.74
C HIS A 48 10.10 -8.21 8.21
N LEU A 49 9.31 -9.22 7.88
CA LEU A 49 7.92 -9.32 8.29
C LEU A 49 7.75 -10.51 9.22
N HIS A 50 6.87 -10.37 10.18
CA HIS A 50 6.31 -11.42 11.02
C HIS A 50 4.81 -11.51 10.70
N TRP A 51 4.29 -12.69 10.41
CA TRP A 51 2.84 -12.88 10.28
C TRP A 51 2.38 -14.20 10.89
N GLY A 52 1.11 -14.23 11.31
CA GLY A 52 0.49 -15.39 11.89
C GLY A 52 -0.06 -16.31 10.81
N ALA A 53 -0.08 -17.62 11.09
CA ALA A 53 -0.76 -18.58 10.22
C ALA A 53 -2.26 -18.29 10.13
N ASP A 54 -2.84 -18.54 8.95
CA ASP A 54 -4.27 -18.45 8.66
C ASP A 54 -4.91 -17.09 9.01
N GLY A 55 -4.14 -15.99 8.88
CA GLY A 55 -4.60 -14.64 9.23
C GLY A 55 -4.75 -14.40 10.73
N GLY A 56 -4.29 -15.34 11.56
CA GLY A 56 -4.21 -15.21 13.01
C GLY A 56 -3.12 -14.22 13.45
N PRO A 57 -2.96 -14.02 14.78
CA PRO A 57 -2.01 -13.05 15.31
C PRO A 57 -0.56 -13.41 14.97
N GLY A 58 0.18 -12.43 14.45
CA GLY A 58 1.57 -12.57 14.01
C GLY A 58 2.52 -11.47 14.47
N SER A 59 2.00 -10.31 14.90
CA SER A 59 2.83 -9.21 15.37
C SER A 59 3.56 -9.58 16.66
N GLU A 60 4.78 -9.05 16.81
CA GLU A 60 5.56 -9.14 18.04
C GLU A 60 5.08 -8.08 19.06
N HIS A 61 4.83 -6.86 18.58
CA HIS A 61 4.26 -5.78 19.39
C HIS A 61 2.74 -5.94 19.56
N THR A 62 2.23 -5.31 20.61
CA THR A 62 0.80 -5.29 20.96
C THR A 62 0.33 -3.87 21.23
N ILE A 63 -0.91 -3.56 20.86
CA ILE A 63 -1.60 -2.35 21.29
C ILE A 63 -2.75 -2.77 22.20
N ASP A 64 -2.81 -2.23 23.42
CA ASP A 64 -3.82 -2.58 24.43
C ASP A 64 -3.93 -4.09 24.73
N GLY A 65 -2.84 -4.83 24.54
CA GLY A 65 -2.74 -6.28 24.74
C GLY A 65 -3.15 -7.12 23.52
N GLU A 66 -3.59 -6.49 22.44
CA GLU A 66 -3.97 -7.17 21.19
C GLU A 66 -2.79 -7.29 20.24
N ARG A 67 -2.64 -8.48 19.64
CA ARG A 67 -1.68 -8.76 18.57
C ARG A 67 -2.36 -8.64 17.22
N PHE A 68 -1.64 -8.10 16.25
CA PHE A 68 -2.08 -7.88 14.89
C PHE A 68 -1.69 -9.06 13.99
N PRO A 69 -2.41 -9.30 12.88
CA PRO A 69 -2.08 -10.37 11.95
C PRO A 69 -0.65 -10.34 11.40
N MET A 70 -0.10 -9.15 11.16
CA MET A 70 1.24 -8.99 10.61
C MET A 70 1.95 -7.75 11.15
N GLU A 71 3.27 -7.83 11.24
CA GLU A 71 4.17 -6.74 11.60
C GLU A 71 5.37 -6.68 10.65
N LEU A 72 5.73 -5.47 10.20
CA LEU A 72 6.93 -5.20 9.42
C LEU A 72 7.93 -4.43 10.27
N HIS A 73 9.16 -4.93 10.35
CA HIS A 73 10.31 -4.25 10.94
C HIS A 73 11.24 -3.76 9.85
N VAL A 74 11.56 -2.46 9.83
CA VAL A 74 12.65 -1.88 9.02
C VAL A 74 13.80 -1.49 9.93
N VAL A 75 14.92 -2.20 9.80
CA VAL A 75 16.09 -2.02 10.66
C VAL A 75 17.06 -1.03 10.02
N HIS A 76 17.39 0.00 10.78
CA HIS A 76 18.34 1.03 10.40
C HIS A 76 19.49 1.09 11.38
N ILE A 77 20.66 1.49 10.89
CA ILE A 77 21.80 1.81 11.75
C ILE A 77 22.21 3.27 11.56
N LYS A 78 22.65 3.87 12.65
CA LYS A 78 23.15 5.24 12.71
C LYS A 78 24.43 5.36 11.92
N GLU A 79 24.57 6.45 11.19
CA GLU A 79 25.82 6.75 10.50
C GLU A 79 26.84 7.34 11.49
N PRO A 80 28.13 6.96 11.40
CA PRO A 80 28.77 6.29 10.28
C PRO A 80 28.98 4.77 10.44
N TYR A 81 28.22 4.06 11.29
CA TYR A 81 28.47 2.63 11.53
C TYR A 81 28.41 1.79 10.25
N GLY A 82 29.36 0.85 10.13
CA GLY A 82 29.52 -0.04 8.98
C GLY A 82 28.65 -1.29 9.08
N SER A 83 28.26 -1.69 10.29
CA SER A 83 27.53 -2.93 10.55
C SER A 83 26.60 -2.81 11.76
N LEU A 84 25.66 -3.76 11.86
CA LEU A 84 24.79 -3.87 13.04
C LEU A 84 25.61 -4.15 14.31
N ALA A 85 26.65 -5.00 14.22
CA ALA A 85 27.53 -5.33 15.32
C ALA A 85 28.34 -4.12 15.84
N GLU A 86 28.67 -3.16 14.98
CA GLU A 86 29.25 -1.90 15.45
C GLU A 86 28.21 -1.02 16.13
N ALA A 87 27.02 -0.93 15.53
CA ALA A 87 25.93 -0.07 15.99
C ALA A 87 25.31 -0.52 17.32
N GLU A 88 25.29 -1.82 17.63
CA GLU A 88 24.70 -2.35 18.86
C GLU A 88 25.38 -1.86 20.15
N HIS A 89 26.61 -1.34 20.04
CA HIS A 89 27.37 -0.79 21.16
C HIS A 89 27.04 0.69 21.45
N ASP A 90 26.26 1.36 20.58
CA ASP A 90 25.69 2.69 20.81
C ASP A 90 24.21 2.53 21.20
N MET A 91 23.82 3.10 22.35
CA MET A 91 22.43 3.10 22.81
C MET A 91 21.44 3.72 21.81
N ALA A 92 21.92 4.57 20.91
CA ALA A 92 21.15 5.12 19.80
C ALA A 92 21.66 4.63 18.43
N GLY A 93 22.49 3.59 18.38
CA GLY A 93 23.12 3.12 17.15
C GLY A 93 22.16 2.42 16.20
N ILE A 94 21.04 1.90 16.71
CA ILE A 94 20.02 1.18 15.92
C ILE A 94 18.69 1.91 16.05
N ALA A 95 17.99 2.06 14.93
CA ALA A 95 16.61 2.53 14.89
C ALA A 95 15.75 1.51 14.15
N LEU A 96 14.63 1.13 14.75
CA LEU A 96 13.69 0.16 14.20
C LEU A 96 12.34 0.84 13.98
N LEU A 97 11.84 0.78 12.75
CA LEU A 97 10.48 1.20 12.43
C LEU A 97 9.60 -0.04 12.34
N SER A 98 8.57 -0.09 13.18
CA SER A 98 7.55 -1.13 13.18
C SER A 98 6.27 -0.61 12.52
N PHE A 99 5.67 -1.44 11.67
CA PHE A 99 4.34 -1.21 11.10
C PHE A 99 3.46 -2.41 11.41
N LEU A 100 2.30 -2.15 12.01
CA LEU A 100 1.28 -3.16 12.28
C LEU A 100 0.25 -3.15 11.15
N PHE A 101 -0.21 -4.32 10.75
CA PHE A 101 -1.20 -4.50 9.69
C PHE A 101 -2.43 -5.21 10.23
N GLU A 102 -3.60 -4.71 9.86
CA GLU A 102 -4.89 -5.37 10.08
C GLU A 102 -5.36 -6.02 8.79
N MET A 103 -6.06 -7.14 8.93
CA MET A 103 -6.84 -7.68 7.82
C MET A 103 -8.13 -6.87 7.72
N VAL A 104 -8.36 -6.29 6.55
CA VAL A 104 -9.66 -5.73 6.19
C VAL A 104 -10.32 -6.74 5.27
N GLU A 105 -11.59 -7.03 5.53
CA GLU A 105 -12.39 -7.66 4.47
C GLU A 105 -12.55 -6.61 3.37
N GLU A 106 -12.25 -6.95 2.12
CA GLU A 106 -12.73 -6.14 1.00
C GLU A 106 -14.25 -6.13 1.15
N SER A 107 -14.81 -4.99 1.59
CA SER A 107 -16.25 -4.80 1.54
C SER A 107 -16.68 -5.06 0.11
N GLU A 108 -17.67 -5.91 -0.06
CA GLU A 108 -18.45 -6.13 -1.30
C GLU A 108 -19.20 -4.84 -1.73
N GLU A 109 -18.60 -3.65 -1.56
CA GLU A 109 -19.03 -2.39 -2.17
C GLU A 109 -18.31 -2.13 -3.49
N ARG A 110 -17.58 -3.12 -4.01
CA ARG A 110 -17.26 -3.13 -5.43
C ARG A 110 -18.55 -3.43 -6.18
N LEU A 111 -19.13 -2.40 -6.81
CA LEU A 111 -20.19 -2.59 -7.79
C LEU A 111 -19.75 -3.70 -8.77
N SER A 112 -20.63 -4.66 -9.02
CA SER A 112 -20.41 -5.63 -10.09
C SER A 112 -20.24 -4.88 -11.43
N GLU A 113 -19.63 -5.53 -12.42
CA GLU A 113 -19.49 -4.93 -13.76
C GLU A 113 -20.86 -4.47 -14.31
N GLU A 114 -21.92 -5.24 -14.03
CA GLU A 114 -23.30 -4.88 -14.40
C GLU A 114 -23.79 -3.60 -13.70
N GLN A 115 -23.53 -3.48 -12.39
CA GLN A 115 -23.91 -2.27 -11.63
C GLN A 115 -23.12 -1.04 -12.07
N ILE A 116 -21.87 -1.22 -12.52
CA ILE A 116 -21.06 -0.14 -13.12
C ILE A 116 -21.65 0.29 -14.46
N GLU A 117 -22.06 -0.65 -15.31
CA GLU A 117 -22.69 -0.34 -16.60
C GLU A 117 -24.04 0.37 -16.44
N GLU A 118 -24.88 -0.07 -15.51
CA GLU A 118 -26.17 0.58 -15.20
C GLU A 118 -25.98 2.03 -14.73
N LEU A 119 -24.96 2.27 -13.89
CA LEU A 119 -24.64 3.61 -13.42
C LEU A 119 -24.15 4.52 -14.56
N ILE A 120 -23.31 3.99 -15.45
CA ILE A 120 -22.81 4.73 -16.62
C ILE A 120 -23.96 5.12 -17.55
N GLN A 121 -24.89 4.20 -17.83
CA GLN A 121 -26.06 4.48 -18.66
C GLN A 121 -26.96 5.54 -18.02
N THR A 122 -27.19 5.44 -16.71
CA THR A 122 -28.02 6.40 -15.96
C THR A 122 -27.44 7.81 -16.01
N VAL A 123 -26.13 7.95 -15.79
CA VAL A 123 -25.44 9.26 -15.87
C VAL A 123 -25.47 9.78 -17.31
N THR A 124 -25.24 8.92 -18.31
CA THR A 124 -25.27 9.31 -19.72
C THR A 124 -26.65 9.80 -20.17
N ALA A 125 -27.72 9.19 -19.65
CA ALA A 125 -29.09 9.60 -19.94
C ALA A 125 -29.53 10.88 -19.20
N ALA A 126 -28.96 11.14 -18.02
CA ALA A 126 -29.27 12.31 -17.21
C ALA A 126 -28.52 13.58 -17.66
N LEU A 127 -27.41 13.42 -18.38
CA LEU A 127 -26.67 14.54 -18.95
C LEU A 127 -27.35 14.97 -20.27
N PRO A 128 -27.77 16.24 -20.42
CA PRO A 128 -28.24 16.73 -21.71
C PRO A 128 -27.11 16.63 -22.72
N GLY A 129 -27.40 16.03 -23.89
CA GLY A 129 -26.43 15.87 -24.97
C GLY A 129 -25.82 17.21 -25.39
N ASP A 130 -24.58 17.14 -25.88
CA ASP A 130 -23.82 18.30 -26.37
C ASP A 130 -24.68 19.14 -27.35
N PRO A 131 -24.89 20.45 -27.11
CA PRO A 131 -25.82 21.27 -27.91
C PRO A 131 -25.36 21.53 -29.35
N GLU A 132 -24.23 20.98 -29.80
CA GLU A 132 -23.70 21.24 -31.15
C GLU A 132 -24.27 20.34 -32.25
N GLN A 133 -25.18 19.41 -31.93
CA GLN A 133 -25.79 18.51 -32.93
C GLN A 133 -27.28 18.79 -33.16
N GLU A 134 -27.70 20.07 -33.18
CA GLU A 134 -29.06 20.46 -33.59
C GLU A 134 -29.09 21.52 -34.73
N SER A 135 -27.95 21.88 -35.34
CA SER A 135 -27.94 22.88 -36.45
C SER A 135 -28.01 22.28 -37.86
N ALA A 136 -28.02 20.95 -38.03
CA ALA A 136 -27.96 20.32 -39.36
C ALA A 136 -29.33 20.04 -40.03
N ALA A 137 -30.45 20.49 -39.45
CA ALA A 137 -31.79 20.12 -39.94
C ALA A 137 -32.67 21.29 -40.46
N SER A 138 -32.11 22.46 -40.82
CA SER A 138 -32.92 23.61 -41.29
C SER A 138 -32.60 24.17 -42.68
N ALA A 139 -31.90 23.43 -43.55
CA ALA A 139 -31.49 23.95 -44.87
C ALA A 139 -32.27 23.42 -46.10
N ASP A 140 -33.38 22.68 -45.95
CA ASP A 140 -34.04 22.00 -47.09
C ASP A 140 -35.51 22.41 -47.34
N ALA A 141 -35.84 23.70 -47.16
CA ALA A 141 -37.17 24.22 -47.47
C ALA A 141 -37.14 25.66 -48.01
N ALA A 142 -36.52 25.87 -49.17
CA ALA A 142 -36.67 27.11 -49.95
C ALA A 142 -36.38 26.89 -51.44
N ASP A 143 -37.14 26.00 -52.10
CA ASP A 143 -37.29 26.02 -53.56
C ASP A 143 -38.63 25.42 -53.97
N ALA A 144 -39.68 26.25 -54.00
CA ALA A 144 -40.89 26.09 -54.82
C ALA A 144 -41.94 27.14 -54.42
N ASP A 145 -41.87 28.34 -55.01
CA ASP A 145 -43.09 29.14 -55.22
C ASP A 145 -42.94 29.98 -56.49
N GLN A 146 -43.67 29.60 -57.53
CA GLN A 146 -43.83 30.33 -58.79
C GLN A 146 -45.16 31.07 -58.79
N GLY A 147 -45.15 32.32 -59.26
CA GLY A 147 -46.30 32.94 -59.95
C GLY A 147 -46.33 34.47 -59.86
N PRO A 148 -47.01 35.17 -60.80
CA PRO A 148 -47.77 34.71 -61.97
C PRO A 148 -47.05 34.87 -63.33
#